data_AF-A0A6N2KAW4-F1
#
_entry.id   AF-A0A6N2KAW4-F1
#
_cell.length_a   1.000
_cell.length_b   1.000
_cell.length_c   1.000
_cell.angle_alpha   90.00
_cell.angle_beta   90.00
_cell.angle_gamma   90.00
#
_symmetry.space_group_name_H-M   'P 1'
#
loop_
_entity.id
_entity.type
_entity.pdbx_description
1 polymer ?
#
loop_
_entity_poly.entity_id
_entity_poly.type
_entity_poly.pdbx_seq_one_letter_code
_entity_poly.pdbx_strand_id
1 'polypeptide(L)'
;MGGPPTGFDYGIYAKAVNLTGKHDITRYIYSLFWGFQQISTLAGNQVPSYFVWEVLFTMAIVGLGLLLFALLIGNMQNFLQSLGRRSSEMSLRQRDIEQWMRHRYLPQELRRRVLKAERYHWAVTRGVNERMLMENLPEDLQRDIRRHLFERVKKVCIFKLMDDHVVDAVCEKLKQKIYSRGSEIFHVGGTVEKMSFIVRGKLEIINNDGTVEDLCERGVCGEELLAWFLEHSSVSKGIS
;
A
#
# COMPACT_ATOMS: atom_id res chain seq x y z
N MET A 1 -65.94 44.92 -0.25
CA MET A 1 -66.25 43.60 0.33
C MET A 1 -65.43 42.56 -0.42
N GLY A 2 -64.27 42.18 0.09
CA GLY A 2 -63.50 41.03 -0.41
C GLY A 2 -63.61 39.92 0.63
N GLY A 3 -64.37 38.87 0.33
CA GLY A 3 -64.49 37.72 1.22
C GLY A 3 -63.14 37.00 1.37
N PRO A 4 -62.88 36.31 2.49
CA PRO A 4 -61.65 35.55 2.67
C PRO A 4 -61.56 34.46 1.59
N PRO A 5 -60.37 34.18 1.03
CA PRO A 5 -60.21 33.09 0.08
C PRO A 5 -60.52 31.77 0.78
N THR A 6 -61.63 31.14 0.39
CA THR A 6 -62.10 29.84 0.89
C THR A 6 -61.34 28.68 0.23
N GLY A 7 -60.01 28.77 0.21
CA GLY A 7 -59.12 27.72 -0.29
C GLY A 7 -58.39 27.07 0.87
N PHE A 8 -58.45 25.74 0.99
CA PHE A 8 -57.58 25.01 1.90
C PHE A 8 -56.11 25.28 1.53
N ASP A 9 -55.29 25.67 2.49
CA ASP A 9 -53.86 25.86 2.25
C ASP A 9 -53.19 24.49 2.13
N TYR A 10 -52.82 24.13 0.91
CA TYR A 10 -52.25 22.81 0.61
C TYR A 10 -50.76 22.69 0.97
N GLY A 11 -50.10 23.75 1.45
CA GLY A 11 -48.73 23.70 1.96
C GLY A 11 -47.76 22.99 1.01
N ILE A 12 -47.08 21.95 1.52
CA ILE A 12 -46.14 21.12 0.73
C ILE A 12 -46.81 20.37 -0.44
N TYR A 13 -48.12 20.13 -0.36
CA TYR A 13 -48.91 19.42 -1.36
C TYR A 13 -49.45 20.31 -2.48
N ALA A 14 -49.28 21.64 -2.40
CA ALA A 14 -49.81 22.58 -3.40
C ALA A 14 -49.36 22.25 -4.83
N LYS A 15 -48.09 21.83 -5.00
CA LYS A 15 -47.58 21.38 -6.31
C LYS A 15 -48.22 20.06 -6.73
N ALA A 16 -48.38 19.11 -5.81
CA ALA A 16 -48.95 17.80 -6.08
C ALA A 16 -50.42 17.87 -6.54
N VAL A 17 -51.20 18.81 -5.98
CA VAL A 17 -52.61 19.03 -6.37
C VAL A 17 -52.72 19.43 -7.85
N ASN A 18 -51.84 20.30 -8.34
CA ASN A 18 -51.81 20.74 -9.75
C ASN A 18 -51.35 19.62 -10.73
N LEU A 19 -50.72 18.57 -10.23
CA LEU A 19 -50.31 17.40 -11.01
C LEU A 19 -51.42 16.35 -11.17
N THR A 20 -52.55 16.49 -10.46
CA THR A 20 -53.66 15.51 -10.48
C THR A 20 -54.35 15.40 -11.84
N GLY A 21 -54.32 16.45 -12.66
CA GLY A 21 -54.89 16.46 -14.03
C GLY A 21 -53.91 16.10 -15.16
N LYS A 22 -52.69 15.65 -14.84
CA LYS A 22 -51.63 15.36 -15.82
C LYS A 22 -51.39 13.85 -16.00
N HIS A 23 -50.72 13.48 -17.09
CA HIS A 23 -50.38 12.09 -17.45
C HIS A 23 -49.56 11.38 -16.36
N ASP A 24 -49.76 10.06 -16.20
CA ASP A 24 -49.23 9.29 -15.06
C ASP A 24 -47.69 9.29 -14.94
N ILE A 25 -46.98 9.27 -16.07
CA ILE A 25 -45.51 9.35 -16.12
C ILE A 25 -45.01 10.68 -15.51
N THR A 26 -45.70 11.78 -15.81
CA THR A 26 -45.34 13.10 -15.27
C THR A 26 -45.49 13.13 -13.76
N ARG A 27 -46.53 12.47 -13.22
CA ARG A 27 -46.77 12.36 -11.77
C ARG A 27 -45.63 11.60 -11.10
N TYR A 28 -45.26 10.43 -11.64
CA TYR A 28 -44.17 9.62 -11.11
C TYR A 28 -42.81 10.34 -11.11
N ILE A 29 -42.44 10.97 -12.23
CA ILE A 29 -41.18 11.72 -12.35
C ILE A 29 -41.14 12.89 -11.36
N TYR A 30 -42.25 13.62 -11.20
CA TYR A 30 -42.31 14.73 -10.24
C TYR A 30 -42.24 14.26 -8.79
N SER A 31 -42.87 13.13 -8.46
CA SER A 31 -42.77 12.52 -7.13
C SER A 31 -41.34 12.05 -6.82
N LEU A 32 -40.64 11.45 -7.80
CA LEU A 32 -39.23 11.09 -7.66
C LEU A 32 -38.33 12.32 -7.50
N PHE A 33 -38.55 13.36 -8.30
CA PHE A 33 -37.82 14.62 -8.19
C PHE A 33 -38.01 15.25 -6.79
N TRP A 34 -39.25 15.25 -6.29
CA TRP A 34 -39.57 15.72 -4.95
C TRP A 34 -38.82 14.90 -3.87
N GLY A 35 -38.81 13.58 -3.97
CA GLY A 35 -38.05 12.71 -3.06
C GLY A 35 -36.53 12.95 -3.12
N PHE A 36 -35.98 13.11 -4.32
CA PHE A 36 -34.56 13.41 -4.52
C PHE A 36 -34.16 14.77 -3.91
N GLN A 37 -35.04 15.78 -4.00
CA GLN A 37 -34.83 17.08 -3.39
C GLN A 37 -34.68 16.99 -1.87
N GLN A 38 -35.44 16.10 -1.21
CA GLN A 38 -35.36 15.90 0.24
C GLN A 38 -34.03 15.21 0.65
N ILE A 39 -33.52 14.29 -0.17
CA ILE A 39 -32.23 13.61 0.08
C ILE A 39 -31.04 14.55 -0.17
N SER A 40 -31.14 15.42 -1.19
CA SER A 40 -30.04 16.31 -1.61
C SER A 40 -29.81 17.52 -0.69
N THR A 41 -30.43 17.58 0.50
CA THR A 41 -30.39 18.72 1.44
C THR A 41 -30.98 20.03 0.86
N LEU A 42 -31.56 19.99 -0.34
CA LEU A 42 -32.30 21.10 -0.98
C LEU A 42 -33.71 21.29 -0.38
N ALA A 43 -33.95 20.72 0.81
CA ALA A 43 -35.19 20.79 1.57
C ALA A 43 -35.56 22.22 2.02
N GLY A 44 -34.68 23.22 1.83
CA GLY A 44 -34.86 24.60 2.28
C GLY A 44 -35.98 25.41 1.61
N ASN A 45 -36.79 24.81 0.74
CA ASN A 45 -37.85 25.53 0.02
C ASN A 45 -39.27 24.99 0.27
N GLN A 46 -39.46 24.13 1.26
CA GLN A 46 -40.78 23.63 1.65
C GLN A 46 -41.19 24.24 2.99
N VAL A 47 -42.22 25.08 2.95
CA VAL A 47 -42.87 25.64 4.14
C VAL A 47 -44.12 24.80 4.37
N PRO A 48 -44.18 23.97 5.43
CA PRO A 48 -45.40 23.23 5.74
C PRO A 48 -46.51 24.20 6.17
N SER A 49 -47.76 23.85 5.89
CA SER A 49 -48.89 24.58 6.45
C SER A 49 -49.03 24.33 7.96
N TYR A 50 -50.00 24.96 8.62
CA TYR A 50 -50.27 24.82 10.06
C TYR A 50 -50.86 23.45 10.45
N PHE A 51 -50.84 22.47 9.55
CA PHE A 51 -51.37 21.13 9.80
C PHE A 51 -50.35 20.23 10.50
N VAL A 52 -50.68 19.75 11.69
CA VAL A 52 -49.76 19.01 12.59
C VAL A 52 -49.14 17.78 11.91
N TRP A 53 -49.93 17.00 11.17
CA TRP A 53 -49.43 15.79 10.51
C TRP A 53 -48.50 16.09 9.32
N GLU A 54 -48.71 17.21 8.63
CA GLU A 54 -47.82 17.68 7.56
C GLU A 54 -46.45 18.06 8.12
N VAL A 55 -46.44 18.76 9.26
CA VAL A 55 -45.21 19.14 9.98
C VAL A 55 -44.44 17.90 10.45
N LEU A 56 -45.12 16.93 11.07
CA LEU A 56 -44.48 15.68 11.53
C LEU A 56 -43.91 14.85 10.36
N PHE A 57 -44.66 14.73 9.27
CA PHE A 57 -44.20 14.02 8.06
C PHE A 57 -42.97 14.71 7.44
N THR A 58 -43.00 16.04 7.34
CA THR A 58 -41.89 16.84 6.83
C THR A 58 -40.65 16.68 7.71
N MET A 59 -40.82 16.73 9.04
CA MET A 59 -39.75 16.53 10.01
C MET A 59 -39.10 15.14 9.88
N ALA A 60 -39.92 14.09 9.73
CA ALA A 60 -39.43 12.71 9.57
C ALA A 60 -38.62 12.52 8.27
N ILE A 61 -39.11 13.05 7.15
CA ILE A 61 -38.43 12.93 5.85
C ILE A 61 -37.13 13.73 5.83
N VAL A 62 -37.12 14.93 6.39
CA VAL A 62 -35.89 15.74 6.52
C VAL A 62 -34.89 15.02 7.42
N GLY A 63 -35.33 14.47 8.55
CA GLY A 63 -34.47 13.67 9.44
C GLY A 63 -33.87 12.45 8.75
N LEU A 64 -34.68 11.69 8.00
CA LEU A 64 -34.21 10.54 7.23
C LEU A 64 -33.23 10.95 6.11
N GLY A 65 -33.51 12.05 5.41
CA GLY A 65 -32.62 12.60 4.38
C GLY A 65 -31.26 12.99 4.94
N LEU A 66 -31.22 13.67 6.09
CA LEU A 66 -29.98 14.03 6.78
C LEU A 66 -29.19 12.79 7.23
N LEU A 67 -29.87 11.77 7.77
CA LEU A 67 -29.23 10.52 8.17
C LEU A 67 -28.58 9.81 6.96
N LEU A 68 -29.32 9.67 5.86
CA LEU A 68 -28.80 9.06 4.63
C LEU A 68 -27.62 9.85 4.05
N PHE A 69 -27.69 11.18 4.07
CA PHE A 69 -26.60 12.03 3.60
C PHE A 69 -25.35 11.91 4.47
N ALA A 70 -25.50 11.88 5.80
CA ALA A 70 -24.38 11.66 6.72
C ALA A 70 -23.71 10.29 6.50
N LEU A 71 -24.51 9.23 6.30
CA LEU A 71 -23.99 7.89 5.98
C LEU A 71 -23.24 7.87 4.64
N LEU A 72 -23.77 8.57 3.62
CA LEU A 72 -23.11 8.68 2.32
C LEU A 72 -21.77 9.39 2.42
N ILE A 73 -21.69 10.50 3.16
CA ILE A 73 -20.43 11.20 3.41
C ILE A 73 -19.44 10.29 4.15
N GLY A 74 -19.88 9.61 5.21
CA GLY A 74 -19.01 8.72 5.98
C GLY A 74 -18.47 7.56 5.13
N ASN A 75 -19.32 6.95 4.32
CA ASN A 75 -18.92 5.87 3.41
C ASN A 75 -17.97 6.38 2.32
N MET A 76 -18.24 7.55 1.74
CA MET A 76 -17.37 8.16 0.74
C MET A 76 -16.00 8.49 1.33
N GLN A 77 -15.95 9.04 2.54
CA GLN A 77 -14.70 9.31 3.25
C GLN A 77 -13.90 8.03 3.50
N ASN A 78 -14.54 6.97 3.99
CA ASN A 78 -13.89 5.67 4.19
C ASN A 78 -13.37 5.08 2.88
N PHE A 79 -14.15 5.16 1.81
CA PHE A 79 -13.75 4.70 0.48
C PHE A 79 -12.53 5.48 -0.04
N LEU A 80 -12.55 6.81 0.02
CA LEU A 80 -11.44 7.67 -0.39
C LEU A 80 -10.19 7.41 0.46
N GLN A 81 -10.34 7.23 1.77
CA GLN A 81 -9.25 6.85 2.66
C GLN A 81 -8.68 5.48 2.29
N SER A 82 -9.53 4.50 1.93
CA SER A 82 -9.08 3.16 1.52
C SER A 82 -8.26 3.19 0.22
N LEU A 83 -8.66 4.02 -0.75
CA LEU A 83 -7.93 4.23 -2.00
C LEU A 83 -6.61 4.97 -1.74
N GLY A 84 -6.62 5.95 -0.84
CA GLY A 84 -5.47 6.77 -0.49
C GLY A 84 -4.51 6.16 0.52
N ARG A 85 -4.90 5.08 1.21
CA ARG A 85 -4.16 4.54 2.38
C ARG A 85 -2.70 4.26 2.07
N ARG A 86 -2.42 3.58 0.96
CA ARG A 86 -1.05 3.25 0.53
C ARG A 86 -0.22 4.47 0.14
N SER A 87 -0.83 5.47 -0.49
CA SER A 87 -0.15 6.71 -0.86
C SER A 87 0.14 7.57 0.39
N SER A 88 -0.80 7.58 1.34
CA SER A 88 -0.66 8.24 2.63
C SER A 88 0.45 7.59 3.47
N GLU A 89 0.45 6.25 3.58
CA GLU A 89 1.50 5.50 4.28
C GLU A 89 2.90 5.78 3.72
N MET A 90 3.05 5.77 2.38
CA MET A 90 4.32 6.13 1.74
C MET A 90 4.72 7.58 2.04
N SER A 91 3.77 8.51 1.98
CA SER A 91 4.01 9.93 2.24
C SER A 91 4.42 10.20 3.69
N LEU A 92 3.80 9.51 4.65
CA LEU A 92 4.15 9.59 6.07
C LEU A 92 5.56 9.06 6.29
N ARG A 93 5.85 7.86 5.80
CA ARG A 93 7.18 7.24 5.93
C ARG A 93 8.28 8.08 5.30
N GLN A 94 8.01 8.71 4.15
CA GLN A 94 8.96 9.65 3.54
C GLN A 94 9.23 10.86 4.44
N ARG A 95 8.21 11.44 5.07
CA ARG A 95 8.38 12.57 6.00
C ARG A 95 9.18 12.16 7.23
N ASP A 96 8.92 10.99 7.79
CA ASP A 96 9.64 10.49 8.97
C ASP A 96 11.13 10.30 8.67
N ILE A 97 11.46 9.68 7.53
CA ILE A 97 12.84 9.53 7.07
C ILE A 97 13.45 10.91 6.81
N GLU A 98 12.70 11.81 6.18
CA GLU A 98 13.16 13.16 5.88
C GLU A 98 13.50 13.96 7.14
N GLN A 99 12.66 13.86 8.18
CA GLN A 99 12.86 14.48 9.48
C GLN A 99 14.06 13.87 10.22
N TRP A 100 14.18 12.54 10.21
CA TRP A 100 15.34 11.84 10.77
C TRP A 100 16.65 12.27 10.10
N MET A 101 16.66 12.42 8.77
CA MET A 101 17.85 12.87 8.02
C MET A 101 18.21 14.33 8.34
N ARG A 102 17.21 15.21 8.52
CA ARG A 102 17.45 16.60 8.94
C ARG A 102 18.05 16.66 10.33
N HIS A 103 17.51 15.88 11.27
CA HIS A 103 17.99 15.84 12.65
C HIS A 103 19.44 15.36 12.75
N ARG A 104 19.87 14.48 11.85
CA ARG A 104 21.22 13.91 11.78
C ARG A 104 22.18 14.70 10.89
N TYR A 105 21.76 15.87 10.38
CA TYR A 105 22.57 16.74 9.52
C TYR A 105 23.18 16.02 8.31
N LEU A 106 22.42 15.11 7.67
CA LEU A 106 22.93 14.41 6.48
C LEU A 106 23.14 15.38 5.31
N PRO A 107 24.25 15.24 4.56
CA PRO A 107 24.49 16.03 3.37
C PRO A 107 23.42 15.77 2.30
N GLN A 108 23.13 16.80 1.50
CA GLN A 108 22.00 16.78 0.55
C GLN A 108 22.09 15.63 -0.47
N GLU A 109 23.31 15.25 -0.86
CA GLU A 109 23.51 14.16 -1.81
C GLU A 109 23.18 12.80 -1.21
N LEU A 110 23.60 12.55 0.03
CA LEU A 110 23.25 11.31 0.73
C LEU A 110 21.74 11.20 0.95
N ARG A 111 21.09 12.32 1.27
CA ARG A 111 19.63 12.39 1.41
C ARG A 111 18.89 12.03 0.13
N ARG A 112 19.34 12.54 -1.02
CA ARG A 112 18.76 12.19 -2.33
C ARG A 112 18.90 10.69 -2.62
N ARG A 113 20.06 10.11 -2.35
CA ARG A 113 20.33 8.68 -2.51
C ARG A 113 19.41 7.83 -1.63
N VAL A 114 19.26 8.19 -0.35
CA VAL A 114 18.38 7.49 0.59
C VAL A 114 16.91 7.55 0.13
N LEU A 115 16.41 8.72 -0.26
CA LEU A 115 15.04 8.87 -0.74
C LEU A 115 14.77 8.08 -2.04
N LYS A 116 15.77 7.99 -2.92
CA LYS A 116 15.68 7.20 -4.16
C LYS A 116 15.65 5.71 -3.87
N ALA A 117 16.52 5.24 -2.97
CA ALA A 117 16.55 3.86 -2.52
C ALA A 117 15.23 3.46 -1.85
N GLU A 118 14.68 4.31 -0.99
CA GLU A 118 13.41 4.04 -0.30
C GLU A 118 12.23 4.00 -1.28
N ARG A 119 12.16 4.92 -2.26
CA ARG A 119 11.14 4.88 -3.32
C ARG A 119 11.21 3.60 -4.13
N TYR A 120 12.41 3.16 -4.49
CA TYR A 120 12.60 1.91 -5.21
C TYR A 120 12.18 0.71 -4.36
N HIS A 121 12.61 0.67 -3.10
CA HIS A 121 12.23 -0.38 -2.16
C HIS A 121 10.71 -0.47 -1.99
N TRP A 122 10.03 0.66 -1.81
CA TRP A 122 8.57 0.71 -1.72
C TRP A 122 7.87 0.25 -3.01
N ALA A 123 8.39 0.62 -4.19
CA ALA A 123 7.82 0.18 -5.47
C ALA A 123 7.90 -1.34 -5.63
N VAL A 124 8.97 -1.97 -5.14
CA VAL A 124 9.19 -3.42 -5.22
C VAL A 124 8.42 -4.19 -4.14
N THR A 125 8.48 -3.73 -2.89
CA THR A 125 7.92 -4.45 -1.72
C THR A 125 6.50 -4.02 -1.34
N ARG A 126 5.98 -2.94 -1.96
CA ARG A 126 4.72 -2.27 -1.58
C ARG A 126 4.65 -1.91 -0.09
N GLY A 127 5.79 -1.64 0.54
CA GLY A 127 5.88 -1.26 1.94
C GLY A 127 5.90 -2.41 2.94
N VAL A 128 5.89 -3.66 2.47
CA VAL A 128 5.98 -4.82 3.36
C VAL A 128 7.40 -4.96 3.89
N ASN A 129 7.54 -4.93 5.22
CA ASN A 129 8.78 -5.26 5.88
C ASN A 129 8.84 -6.78 6.11
N GLU A 130 9.54 -7.49 5.22
CA GLU A 130 9.67 -8.95 5.27
C GLU A 130 10.17 -9.47 6.63
N ARG A 131 11.06 -8.73 7.32
CA ARG A 131 11.54 -9.16 8.65
C ARG A 131 10.47 -9.09 9.72
N MET A 132 9.78 -7.96 9.81
CA MET A 132 8.68 -7.81 10.77
C MET A 132 7.53 -8.77 10.46
N LEU A 133 7.29 -9.05 9.18
CA LEU A 133 6.33 -10.09 8.78
C LEU A 133 6.76 -11.44 9.36
N MET A 134 8.00 -11.87 9.10
CA MET A 134 8.51 -13.16 9.58
C MET A 134 8.52 -13.26 11.11
N GLU A 135 8.93 -12.20 11.82
CA GLU A 135 8.97 -12.17 13.31
C GLU A 135 7.58 -12.34 13.95
N ASN A 136 6.52 -11.93 13.25
CA ASN A 136 5.14 -12.10 13.73
C ASN A 136 4.59 -13.51 13.49
N LEU A 137 5.28 -14.37 12.72
CA LEU A 137 4.83 -15.73 12.43
C LEU A 137 5.45 -16.74 13.42
N PRO A 138 4.73 -17.82 13.77
CA PRO A 138 5.30 -18.98 14.47
C PRO A 138 6.52 -19.57 13.75
N GLU A 139 7.45 -20.14 14.50
CA GLU A 139 8.72 -20.68 13.96
C GLU A 139 8.51 -21.74 12.87
N ASP A 140 7.48 -22.56 12.99
CA ASP A 140 7.14 -23.60 12.00
C ASP A 140 6.85 -22.98 10.63
N LEU A 141 5.98 -21.96 10.60
CA LEU A 141 5.64 -21.26 9.36
C LEU A 141 6.83 -20.45 8.81
N GLN A 142 7.65 -19.87 9.68
CA GLN A 142 8.86 -19.19 9.23
C GLN A 142 9.80 -20.17 8.51
N ARG A 143 9.96 -21.39 9.03
CA ARG A 143 10.81 -22.44 8.43
C ARG A 143 10.29 -22.86 7.06
N ASP A 144 8.99 -23.09 6.94
CA ASP A 144 8.37 -23.49 5.67
C ASP A 144 8.47 -22.40 4.61
N ILE A 145 8.24 -21.13 4.98
CA ILE A 145 8.38 -20.00 4.05
C ILE A 145 9.84 -19.85 3.62
N ARG A 146 10.81 -19.95 4.55
CA ARG A 146 12.25 -19.90 4.22
C ARG A 146 12.63 -21.00 3.24
N ARG A 147 12.18 -22.25 3.47
CA ARG A 147 12.40 -23.38 2.54
C ARG A 147 11.80 -23.11 1.16
N HIS A 148 10.58 -22.59 1.09
CA HIS A 148 9.93 -22.26 -0.17
C HIS A 148 10.64 -21.14 -0.93
N LEU A 149 11.08 -20.08 -0.24
CA LEU A 149 11.88 -19.01 -0.84
C LEU A 149 13.23 -19.55 -1.34
N PHE A 150 13.83 -20.48 -0.60
CA PHE A 150 15.10 -21.08 -0.95
C PHE A 150 15.03 -22.03 -2.16
N GLU A 151 13.94 -22.76 -2.37
CA GLU A 151 13.73 -23.55 -3.59
C GLU A 151 13.91 -22.72 -4.87
N ARG A 152 13.55 -21.43 -4.82
CA ARG A 152 13.81 -20.50 -5.93
C ARG A 152 15.30 -20.16 -6.11
N VAL A 153 16.09 -20.18 -5.02
CA VAL A 153 17.54 -19.94 -4.98
C VAL A 153 18.35 -21.20 -5.31
N LYS A 154 17.86 -22.40 -4.98
CA LYS A 154 18.49 -23.71 -5.29
C LYS A 154 18.73 -23.94 -6.78
N LYS A 155 18.11 -23.12 -7.65
CA LYS A 155 18.40 -23.07 -9.10
C LYS A 155 19.78 -22.48 -9.44
N VAL A 156 20.47 -21.82 -8.51
CA VAL A 156 21.85 -21.36 -8.67
C VAL A 156 22.80 -22.55 -8.49
N CYS A 157 23.69 -22.77 -9.47
CA CYS A 157 24.43 -24.03 -9.64
C CYS A 157 25.20 -24.54 -8.41
N ILE A 158 25.67 -23.66 -7.52
CA ILE A 158 26.51 -24.02 -6.37
C ILE A 158 25.77 -24.86 -5.31
N PHE A 159 24.46 -24.66 -5.13
CA PHE A 159 23.69 -25.38 -4.10
C PHE A 159 23.25 -26.80 -4.50
N LYS A 160 23.48 -27.20 -5.75
CA LYS A 160 23.17 -28.58 -6.20
C LYS A 160 24.20 -29.61 -5.76
N LEU A 161 25.40 -29.16 -5.41
CA LEU A 161 26.54 -30.01 -5.02
C LEU A 161 26.70 -30.14 -3.49
N MET A 162 25.87 -29.45 -2.72
CA MET A 162 25.93 -29.44 -1.25
C MET A 162 24.86 -30.37 -0.67
N ASP A 163 25.19 -31.02 0.45
CA ASP A 163 24.24 -31.87 1.18
C ASP A 163 23.06 -31.05 1.71
N ASP A 164 21.87 -31.68 1.75
CA ASP A 164 20.63 -31.02 2.19
C ASP A 164 20.72 -30.45 3.62
N HIS A 165 21.55 -31.03 4.50
CA HIS A 165 21.77 -30.52 5.86
C HIS A 165 22.55 -29.19 5.89
N VAL A 166 23.55 -29.03 5.01
CA VAL A 166 24.32 -27.78 4.87
C VAL A 166 23.44 -26.72 4.23
N VAL A 167 22.65 -27.14 3.23
CA VAL A 167 21.68 -26.27 2.57
C VAL A 167 20.68 -25.72 3.58
N ASP A 168 20.07 -26.55 4.42
CA ASP A 168 19.13 -26.12 5.46
C ASP A 168 19.79 -25.13 6.45
N ALA A 169 21.03 -25.38 6.87
CA ALA A 169 21.78 -24.47 7.76
C ALA A 169 22.06 -23.10 7.11
N VAL A 170 22.37 -23.09 5.80
CA VAL A 170 22.55 -21.85 5.03
C VAL A 170 21.21 -21.11 4.87
N CYS A 171 20.11 -21.84 4.64
CA CYS A 171 18.76 -21.26 4.53
C CYS A 171 18.37 -20.46 5.77
N GLU A 172 18.69 -20.98 6.96
CA GLU A 172 18.36 -20.31 8.22
C GLU A 172 19.10 -18.98 8.41
N LYS A 173 20.29 -18.85 7.83
CA LYS A 173 21.13 -17.64 7.94
C LYS A 173 20.94 -16.67 6.77
N LEU A 174 20.29 -17.09 5.69
CA LEU A 174 20.07 -16.29 4.50
C LEU A 174 19.14 -15.09 4.80
N LYS A 175 19.56 -13.89 4.41
CA LYS A 175 18.75 -12.67 4.52
C LYS A 175 18.59 -12.03 3.15
N GLN A 176 17.35 -11.90 2.69
CA GLN A 176 17.05 -11.19 1.45
C GLN A 176 17.33 -9.69 1.64
N LYS A 177 18.03 -9.09 0.67
CA LYS A 177 18.31 -7.66 0.66
C LYS A 177 18.18 -7.12 -0.76
N ILE A 178 17.52 -5.97 -0.87
CA ILE A 178 17.29 -5.27 -2.15
C ILE A 178 18.27 -4.11 -2.23
N TYR A 179 18.93 -4.01 -3.38
CA TYR A 179 19.90 -2.97 -3.68
C TYR A 179 19.37 -2.10 -4.83
N SER A 180 19.59 -0.79 -4.75
CA SER A 180 19.21 0.15 -5.81
C SER A 180 20.34 0.29 -6.83
N ARG A 181 20.03 0.61 -8.08
CA ARG A 181 21.06 0.85 -9.13
C ARG A 181 22.12 1.87 -8.65
N GLY A 182 23.40 1.50 -8.79
CA GLY A 182 24.54 2.33 -8.37
C GLY A 182 24.87 2.26 -6.88
N SER A 183 24.32 1.30 -6.13
CA SER A 183 24.82 0.97 -4.79
C SER A 183 25.95 -0.06 -4.90
N GLU A 184 27.09 0.26 -4.31
CA GLU A 184 28.21 -0.67 -4.15
C GLU A 184 27.87 -1.71 -3.08
N ILE A 185 28.08 -2.99 -3.39
CA ILE A 185 27.86 -4.11 -2.46
C ILE A 185 29.16 -4.46 -1.75
N PHE A 186 30.27 -4.44 -2.48
CA PHE A 186 31.62 -4.70 -2.01
C PHE A 186 32.51 -3.50 -2.38
N HIS A 187 33.39 -3.12 -1.46
CA HIS A 187 34.40 -2.09 -1.70
C HIS A 187 35.77 -2.75 -1.92
N VAL A 188 36.51 -2.28 -2.91
CA VAL A 188 37.89 -2.72 -3.18
C VAL A 188 38.75 -2.41 -1.95
N GLY A 189 39.38 -3.44 -1.37
CA GLY A 189 40.17 -3.33 -0.14
C GLY A 189 39.37 -3.48 1.18
N GLY A 190 38.06 -3.66 1.11
CA GLY A 190 37.24 -4.01 2.29
C GLY A 190 37.30 -5.51 2.61
N THR A 191 37.19 -5.87 3.88
CA THR A 191 37.07 -7.27 4.29
C THR A 191 35.75 -7.85 3.77
N VAL A 192 35.82 -8.92 2.97
CA VAL A 192 34.63 -9.63 2.51
C VAL A 192 34.11 -10.46 3.69
N GLU A 193 33.10 -9.96 4.40
CA GLU A 193 32.51 -10.67 5.56
C GLU A 193 31.27 -11.49 5.19
N LYS A 194 30.74 -11.31 3.98
CA LYS A 194 29.42 -11.81 3.60
C LYS A 194 29.42 -12.27 2.14
N MET A 195 28.84 -13.43 1.91
CA MET A 195 28.57 -13.95 0.58
C MET A 195 27.19 -13.48 0.09
N SER A 196 27.09 -13.06 -1.17
CA SER A 196 25.83 -12.56 -1.75
C SER A 196 25.45 -13.35 -3.00
N PHE A 197 24.21 -13.86 -3.01
CA PHE A 197 23.65 -14.59 -4.14
C PHE A 197 22.71 -13.70 -4.95
N ILE A 198 22.95 -13.59 -6.26
CA ILE A 198 22.11 -12.78 -7.14
C ILE A 198 20.95 -13.65 -7.62
N VAL A 199 19.77 -13.40 -7.04
CA VAL A 199 18.53 -14.08 -7.44
C VAL A 199 17.89 -13.40 -8.66
N ARG A 200 18.02 -12.08 -8.78
CA ARG A 200 17.49 -11.27 -9.88
C ARG A 200 18.24 -9.94 -9.99
N GLY A 201 18.69 -9.61 -11.20
CA GLY A 201 19.43 -8.38 -11.50
C GLY A 201 20.80 -8.67 -12.10
N LYS A 202 21.52 -7.62 -12.49
CA LYS A 202 22.89 -7.69 -12.97
C LYS A 202 23.81 -6.99 -11.98
N LEU A 203 24.99 -7.56 -11.79
CA LEU A 203 26.07 -6.89 -11.08
C LEU A 203 27.08 -6.41 -12.11
N GLU A 204 27.70 -5.29 -11.83
CA GLU A 204 28.86 -4.80 -12.57
C GLU A 204 30.03 -4.86 -11.59
N ILE A 205 31.10 -5.60 -11.93
CA ILE A 205 32.36 -5.55 -11.21
C ILE A 205 33.17 -4.40 -11.81
N ILE A 206 33.64 -3.50 -10.97
CA ILE A 206 34.56 -2.45 -11.36
C ILE A 206 35.93 -2.84 -10.82
N ASN A 207 36.82 -3.26 -11.72
CA ASN A 207 38.19 -3.61 -11.36
C ASN A 207 38.99 -2.34 -11.05
N ASN A 208 40.13 -2.51 -10.36
CA ASN A 208 41.01 -1.39 -9.96
C ASN A 208 41.50 -0.56 -11.17
N ASP A 209 41.50 -1.17 -12.36
CA ASP A 209 41.91 -0.56 -13.62
C ASP A 209 40.78 0.23 -14.31
N GLY A 210 39.60 0.31 -13.69
CA GLY A 210 38.41 0.98 -14.22
C GLY A 210 37.64 0.17 -15.28
N THR A 211 38.09 -1.05 -15.58
CA THR A 211 37.35 -2.00 -16.44
C THR A 211 36.09 -2.46 -15.72
N VAL A 212 34.97 -2.39 -16.45
CA VAL A 212 33.65 -2.84 -15.98
C VAL A 212 33.37 -4.21 -16.60
N GLU A 213 33.22 -5.21 -15.74
CA GLU A 213 32.81 -6.56 -16.14
C GLU A 213 31.36 -6.82 -15.73
N ASP A 214 30.53 -7.19 -16.70
CA ASP A 214 29.13 -7.53 -16.45
C ASP A 214 29.02 -8.94 -15.86
N LEU A 215 28.64 -9.03 -14.59
CA LEU A 215 28.26 -10.30 -13.97
C LEU A 215 26.86 -10.69 -14.43
N CYS A 216 26.76 -11.89 -15.01
CA CYS A 216 25.54 -12.43 -15.59
C CYS A 216 24.39 -12.54 -14.57
N GLU A 217 23.16 -12.58 -15.06
CA GLU A 217 21.89 -12.37 -14.32
C GLU A 217 21.55 -13.42 -13.23
N ARG A 218 22.48 -14.34 -12.94
CA ARG A 218 22.43 -15.40 -11.91
C ARG A 218 23.83 -15.81 -11.43
N GLY A 219 24.76 -14.86 -11.41
CA GLY A 219 26.11 -15.08 -10.88
C GLY A 219 26.13 -15.14 -9.36
N VAL A 220 27.18 -15.75 -8.82
CA VAL A 220 27.50 -15.71 -7.40
C VAL A 220 28.63 -14.71 -7.21
N CYS A 221 28.53 -13.86 -6.18
CA CYS A 221 29.55 -12.87 -5.88
C CYS A 221 30.05 -13.09 -4.44
N GLY A 222 31.37 -13.09 -4.26
CA GLY A 222 32.03 -13.52 -3.01
C GLY A 222 32.24 -15.03 -2.93
N GLU A 223 32.22 -15.74 -4.06
CA GLU A 223 32.61 -17.16 -4.12
C GLU A 223 34.07 -17.41 -3.74
N GLU A 224 34.93 -16.39 -3.83
CA GLU A 224 36.30 -16.40 -3.31
C GLU A 224 36.36 -16.72 -1.80
N LEU A 225 35.34 -16.34 -1.03
CA LEU A 225 35.22 -16.75 0.38
C LEU A 225 34.89 -18.23 0.53
N LEU A 226 34.06 -18.79 -0.37
CA LEU A 226 33.81 -20.23 -0.40
C LEU A 226 35.06 -20.98 -0.86
N ALA A 227 35.76 -20.50 -1.88
CA ALA A 227 37.02 -21.09 -2.32
C ALA A 227 38.05 -21.07 -1.19
N TRP A 228 38.24 -19.91 -0.54
CA TRP A 228 39.13 -19.77 0.62
C TRP A 228 38.72 -20.69 1.78
N PHE A 229 37.42 -20.79 2.10
CA PHE A 229 36.93 -21.67 3.16
C PHE A 229 37.04 -23.16 2.80
N LEU A 230 36.82 -23.53 1.53
CA LEU A 230 36.99 -24.90 1.04
C LEU A 230 38.47 -25.30 1.00
N GLU A 231 39.37 -24.40 0.62
CA GLU A 231 40.81 -24.59 0.70
C GLU A 231 41.29 -24.74 2.15
N HIS A 232 40.80 -23.90 3.08
CA HIS A 232 41.18 -24.02 4.49
C HIS A 232 40.52 -25.21 5.23
N SER A 233 39.33 -25.64 4.81
CA SER A 233 38.68 -26.83 5.38
C SER A 233 39.26 -28.14 4.86
N SER A 234 39.72 -28.18 3.59
CA SER A 234 40.45 -29.32 3.02
C SER A 234 41.86 -29.47 3.59
N VAL A 235 42.54 -28.37 3.94
CA VAL A 235 43.80 -28.41 4.69
C VAL A 235 43.61 -29.00 6.10
N SER A 236 42.46 -28.79 6.75
CA SER A 236 42.19 -29.41 8.06
C SER A 236 41.91 -30.93 8.01
N LYS A 237 41.58 -31.48 6.83
CA LYS A 237 41.41 -32.93 6.62
C LYS A 237 42.69 -33.65 6.18
N GLY A 238 43.78 -32.92 5.94
CA GLY A 238 45.09 -33.47 5.57
C GLY A 238 46.08 -33.63 6.72
N ILE A 239 45.70 -33.26 7.95
CA ILE A 239 46.51 -33.42 9.16
C ILE A 239 45.66 -34.12 10.22
N SER A 240 45.43 -35.42 10.02
CA SER A 240 45.15 -36.37 11.10
C SER A 240 45.62 -37.75 10.70
#